data_AF-A0A1G7J7T0-F1
#
_entry.id   AF-A0A1G7J7T0-F1
#
_cell.length_a   1.000
_cell.length_b   1.000
_cell.length_c   1.000
_cell.angle_alpha   90.00
_cell.angle_beta   90.00
_cell.angle_gamma   90.00
#
_symmetry.space_group_name_H-M   'P 1'
#
loop_
_entity.id
_entity.type
_entity.pdbx_description
1 polymer ?
#
loop_
_entity_poly.entity_id
_entity_poly.type
_entity_poly.pdbx_seq_one_letter_code
_entity_poly.pdbx_strand_id
1 'polypeptide(L)'
;MNSLRATLLLTLAASSISAAAQPGKALLPELIRTVPSPYREELETLHTAIPTEEQQAALQKIAAQPEAGLILALKYIGQQPQAFDFLTKQLSKDTDANHRLLILTQSLRGQVRSLQASSRSLHSPSAVRAELAEQPEKRMQLQTILEHLVATDSNADVALEAARDLRKLNWGVNGQFLLKAADNAHQRQDTAGETALRKEAYDWLPYDEQVNLPTFLRTPPPVFSAVPESKAIRVLAFGDFGNGSPAQKQLAATMLTYSKQHPFDFGITVGDNFYPRGVSSPDDPHWVNDWEKVYGPLGISFYPALGNHDYLQADGPAAEVIYTHKSKTWHMPATFYTYTAGPVQFFVIDTMEMSDTALYQQQLAWLDAEIAKSKARWKVVYGHYQVYSASRGDEQNLIDRLMPVLRNGVNLFLCGHDHNLQELQSDGGVSFFVSGAAGASLYDFTQKNYTRTTFQAKQNGFNVIDADQNSLKVSVIGMDGTILKSVDIH
;
A
#
# COMPACT_ATOMS: atom_id res chain seq x y z
N MET A 1 21.15 -8.67 2.30
CA MET A 1 20.76 -8.44 0.88
C MET A 1 20.28 -9.69 0.14
N ASN A 2 20.59 -10.93 0.58
CA ASN A 2 20.08 -12.16 -0.07
C ASN A 2 18.72 -12.67 0.47
N SER A 3 18.28 -12.26 1.67
CA SER A 3 17.03 -12.76 2.28
C SER A 3 15.76 -12.16 1.65
N LEU A 4 15.71 -10.88 1.29
CA LEU A 4 14.49 -10.29 0.74
C LEU A 4 14.10 -10.84 -0.64
N ARG A 5 15.08 -11.04 -1.54
CA ARG A 5 14.83 -11.67 -2.86
C ARG A 5 14.38 -13.13 -2.70
N ALA A 6 14.99 -13.85 -1.76
CA ALA A 6 14.59 -15.19 -1.36
C ALA A 6 13.14 -15.21 -0.85
N THR A 7 12.80 -14.36 0.11
CA THR A 7 11.45 -14.26 0.69
C THR A 7 10.40 -13.88 -0.35
N LEU A 8 10.71 -12.96 -1.28
CA LEU A 8 9.78 -12.56 -2.35
C LEU A 8 9.53 -13.69 -3.36
N LEU A 9 10.60 -14.38 -3.80
CA LEU A 9 10.50 -15.56 -4.67
C LEU A 9 9.77 -16.73 -3.97
N LEU A 10 10.01 -16.94 -2.68
CA LEU A 10 9.30 -17.90 -1.82
C LEU A 10 7.82 -17.52 -1.67
N THR A 11 7.49 -16.22 -1.68
CA THR A 11 6.10 -15.72 -1.61
C THR A 11 5.35 -15.95 -2.92
N LEU A 12 6.00 -15.72 -4.07
CA LEU A 12 5.46 -16.04 -5.39
C LEU A 12 5.29 -17.56 -5.60
N ALA A 13 6.27 -18.36 -5.13
CA ALA A 13 6.18 -19.81 -5.18
C ALA A 13 5.07 -20.37 -4.29
N ALA A 14 4.84 -19.80 -3.09
CA ALA A 14 3.81 -20.28 -2.17
C ALA A 14 2.38 -19.81 -2.50
N SER A 15 2.22 -18.61 -3.07
CA SER A 15 0.90 -18.06 -3.46
C SER A 15 0.28 -18.79 -4.65
N SER A 16 1.10 -19.43 -5.47
CA SER A 16 0.70 -20.11 -6.71
C SER A 16 0.31 -21.58 -6.51
N ILE A 17 0.51 -22.13 -5.32
CA ILE A 17 0.08 -23.48 -4.88
C ILE A 17 -1.42 -23.51 -4.51
N SER A 18 -2.05 -22.35 -4.36
CA SER A 18 -3.41 -22.14 -3.83
C SER A 18 -4.56 -22.48 -4.79
N ALA A 19 -4.30 -22.62 -6.09
CA ALA A 19 -5.36 -22.87 -7.09
C ALA A 19 -5.44 -24.36 -7.49
N ALA A 20 -6.43 -25.06 -6.93
CA ALA A 20 -6.90 -26.40 -7.34
C ALA A 20 -5.86 -27.54 -7.31
N ALA A 21 -5.70 -28.10 -6.11
CA ALA A 21 -5.01 -29.36 -5.84
C ALA A 21 -5.67 -30.59 -6.53
N GLN A 22 -4.98 -31.24 -7.47
CA GLN A 22 -5.26 -32.61 -7.94
C GLN A 22 -4.17 -33.56 -7.41
N PRO A 23 -4.44 -34.87 -7.20
CA PRO A 23 -3.51 -35.76 -6.54
C PRO A 23 -2.31 -36.18 -7.43
N GLY A 24 -1.08 -36.12 -6.88
CA GLY A 24 -0.03 -37.09 -7.22
C GLY A 24 1.37 -36.62 -7.62
N LYS A 25 2.18 -36.08 -6.69
CA LYS A 25 3.68 -36.10 -6.61
C LYS A 25 4.11 -35.30 -5.34
N ALA A 26 5.40 -35.22 -5.00
CA ALA A 26 5.93 -34.52 -3.80
C ALA A 26 6.65 -33.18 -4.11
N LEU A 27 6.88 -32.33 -3.09
CA LEU A 27 7.85 -31.22 -3.14
C LEU A 27 9.22 -31.71 -3.65
N LEU A 28 10.06 -30.83 -4.22
CA LEU A 28 11.40 -31.20 -4.68
C LEU A 28 12.16 -31.90 -3.53
N PRO A 29 12.77 -33.09 -3.75
CA PRO A 29 13.47 -33.85 -2.72
C PRO A 29 14.51 -33.02 -1.96
N GLU A 30 15.20 -32.12 -2.65
CA GLU A 30 16.19 -31.20 -2.09
C GLU A 30 15.59 -30.27 -1.04
N LEU A 31 14.37 -29.75 -1.29
CA LEU A 31 13.65 -28.90 -0.35
C LEU A 31 13.14 -29.70 0.86
N ILE A 32 12.55 -30.87 0.63
CA ILE A 32 12.02 -31.75 1.70
C ILE A 32 13.11 -32.10 2.72
N ARG A 33 14.35 -32.34 2.24
CA ARG A 33 15.48 -32.68 3.10
C ARG A 33 15.86 -31.56 4.08
N THR A 34 15.55 -30.31 3.74
CA THR A 34 15.81 -29.15 4.62
C THR A 34 14.69 -28.88 5.61
N VAL A 35 13.54 -29.55 5.48
CA VAL A 35 12.41 -29.43 6.41
C VAL A 35 12.68 -30.28 7.66
N PRO A 36 12.67 -29.73 8.88
CA PRO A 36 12.79 -30.50 10.11
C PRO A 36 11.63 -31.48 10.28
N SER A 37 11.89 -32.64 10.91
CA SER A 37 10.96 -33.77 10.96
C SER A 37 9.52 -33.42 11.42
N PRO A 38 9.30 -32.62 12.49
CA PRO A 38 7.94 -32.32 12.94
C PRO A 38 7.09 -31.61 11.88
N TYR A 39 7.68 -30.73 11.08
CA TYR A 39 6.98 -30.01 10.01
C TYR A 39 6.80 -30.88 8.76
N ARG A 40 7.72 -31.80 8.50
CA ARG A 40 7.61 -32.76 7.40
C ARG A 40 6.46 -33.73 7.63
N GLU A 41 6.35 -34.24 8.86
CA GLU A 41 5.25 -35.12 9.28
C GLU A 41 3.89 -34.41 9.12
N GLU A 42 3.78 -33.14 9.55
CA GLU A 42 2.56 -32.36 9.36
C GLU A 42 2.22 -32.11 7.88
N LEU A 43 3.22 -31.89 7.02
CA LEU A 43 2.96 -31.77 5.57
C LEU A 43 2.39 -33.07 4.98
N GLU A 44 2.87 -34.22 5.44
CA GLU A 44 2.40 -35.53 4.97
C GLU A 44 0.94 -35.78 5.37
N THR A 45 0.52 -35.34 6.55
CA THR A 45 -0.88 -35.48 7.02
C THR A 45 -1.86 -34.56 6.28
N LEU A 46 -1.39 -33.39 5.84
CA LEU A 46 -2.20 -32.36 5.17
C LEU A 46 -2.44 -32.63 3.67
N HIS A 47 -1.95 -33.76 3.11
CA HIS A 47 -2.14 -34.18 1.71
C HIS A 47 -1.84 -33.06 0.68
N THR A 48 -0.63 -32.51 0.75
CA THR A 48 -0.22 -31.37 -0.08
C THR A 48 -0.29 -31.66 -1.58
N ALA A 49 -0.96 -30.82 -2.38
CA ALA A 49 -0.85 -30.87 -3.83
C ALA A 49 0.22 -29.91 -4.37
N ILE A 50 0.77 -30.28 -5.52
CA ILE A 50 2.02 -29.70 -6.00
C ILE A 50 1.78 -28.59 -6.99
N PRO A 51 2.74 -27.68 -7.05
CA PRO A 51 2.91 -26.78 -8.15
C PRO A 51 2.98 -27.34 -9.60
N THR A 52 2.53 -26.54 -10.58
CA THR A 52 2.66 -26.73 -12.04
C THR A 52 4.13 -26.77 -12.51
N GLU A 53 4.41 -27.13 -13.78
CA GLU A 53 5.78 -27.15 -14.34
C GLU A 53 6.52 -25.80 -14.20
N GLU A 54 5.81 -24.69 -14.38
CA GLU A 54 6.34 -23.34 -14.21
C GLU A 54 6.79 -23.07 -12.76
N GLN A 55 6.02 -23.60 -11.81
CA GLN A 55 6.28 -23.44 -10.39
C GLN A 55 7.42 -24.37 -9.92
N GLN A 56 7.64 -25.53 -10.56
CA GLN A 56 8.83 -26.36 -10.32
C GLN A 56 10.13 -25.64 -10.71
N ALA A 57 10.13 -24.90 -11.82
CA ALA A 57 11.30 -24.11 -12.24
C ALA A 57 11.61 -22.98 -11.23
N ALA A 58 10.60 -22.38 -10.61
CA ALA A 58 10.77 -21.40 -9.54
C ALA A 58 11.33 -22.06 -8.26
N LEU A 59 10.81 -23.22 -7.86
CA LEU A 59 11.30 -23.98 -6.71
C LEU A 59 12.76 -24.43 -6.88
N GLN A 60 13.17 -24.84 -8.08
CA GLN A 60 14.56 -25.21 -8.37
C GLN A 60 15.54 -24.04 -8.17
N LYS A 61 15.14 -22.81 -8.52
CA LYS A 61 15.98 -21.61 -8.34
C LYS A 61 16.24 -21.27 -6.87
N ILE A 62 15.35 -21.66 -5.97
CA ILE A 62 15.43 -21.34 -4.54
C ILE A 62 15.83 -22.54 -3.66
N ALA A 63 15.86 -23.77 -4.20
CA ALA A 63 16.21 -24.98 -3.46
C ALA A 63 17.60 -24.96 -2.81
N ALA A 64 18.52 -24.14 -3.34
CA ALA A 64 19.85 -23.97 -2.77
C ALA A 64 19.90 -23.00 -1.57
N GLN A 65 18.79 -22.32 -1.24
CA GLN A 65 18.78 -21.34 -0.16
C GLN A 65 18.55 -22.02 1.20
N PRO A 66 19.30 -21.61 2.25
CA PRO A 66 19.04 -22.06 3.61
C PRO A 66 17.58 -21.78 4.01
N GLU A 67 16.98 -22.71 4.76
CA GLU A 67 15.62 -22.61 5.33
C GLU A 67 14.48 -22.55 4.30
N ALA A 68 14.76 -22.56 2.98
CA ALA A 68 13.75 -22.47 1.94
C ALA A 68 12.67 -23.56 2.04
N GLY A 69 13.07 -24.80 2.36
CA GLY A 69 12.12 -25.88 2.59
C GLY A 69 11.21 -25.62 3.79
N LEU A 70 11.77 -25.17 4.93
CA LEU A 70 10.99 -24.87 6.13
C LEU A 70 10.03 -23.69 5.90
N ILE A 71 10.47 -22.63 5.23
CA ILE A 71 9.61 -21.48 4.90
C ILE A 71 8.42 -21.92 4.05
N LEU A 72 8.65 -22.75 3.02
CA LEU A 72 7.59 -23.28 2.17
C LEU A 72 6.64 -24.18 2.96
N ALA A 73 7.17 -25.07 3.81
CA ALA A 73 6.40 -25.95 4.67
C ALA A 73 5.47 -25.14 5.58
N LEU A 74 6.02 -24.17 6.29
CA LEU A 74 5.29 -23.29 7.21
C LEU A 74 4.20 -22.49 6.51
N LYS A 75 4.47 -21.93 5.33
CA LYS A 75 3.44 -21.23 4.54
C LYS A 75 2.29 -22.14 4.14
N TYR A 76 2.58 -23.39 3.75
CA TYR A 76 1.55 -24.35 3.38
C TYR A 76 0.72 -24.79 4.60
N ILE A 77 1.40 -25.19 5.68
CA ILE A 77 0.79 -25.58 6.95
C ILE A 77 -0.12 -24.44 7.44
N GLY A 78 0.36 -23.19 7.46
CA GLY A 78 -0.40 -22.03 7.92
C GLY A 78 -1.67 -21.69 7.15
N GLN A 79 -1.82 -22.17 5.92
CA GLN A 79 -3.04 -22.00 5.12
C GLN A 79 -4.16 -22.98 5.49
N GLN A 80 -3.83 -24.05 6.22
CA GLN A 80 -4.78 -25.10 6.59
C GLN A 80 -5.46 -24.75 7.92
N PRO A 81 -6.81 -24.65 7.98
CA PRO A 81 -7.53 -24.29 9.22
C PRO A 81 -7.21 -25.19 10.42
N GLN A 82 -6.91 -26.46 10.17
CA GLN A 82 -6.58 -27.48 11.17
C GLN A 82 -5.15 -27.40 11.71
N ALA A 83 -4.25 -26.69 11.04
CA ALA A 83 -2.83 -26.64 11.42
C ALA A 83 -2.52 -25.68 12.58
N PHE A 84 -3.53 -24.92 13.05
CA PHE A 84 -3.37 -23.94 14.12
C PHE A 84 -2.79 -24.56 15.40
N ASP A 85 -3.35 -25.70 15.84
CA ASP A 85 -2.91 -26.38 17.07
C ASP A 85 -1.48 -26.91 16.94
N PHE A 86 -1.13 -27.45 15.78
CA PHE A 86 0.25 -27.86 15.48
C PHE A 86 1.22 -26.68 15.59
N LEU A 87 0.93 -25.57 14.91
CA LEU A 87 1.82 -24.40 14.86
C LEU A 87 2.02 -23.75 16.22
N THR A 88 0.94 -23.57 16.98
CA THR A 88 1.00 -23.01 18.34
C THR A 88 1.77 -23.91 19.30
N LYS A 89 1.55 -25.23 19.24
CA LYS A 89 2.30 -26.22 20.02
C LYS A 89 3.77 -26.23 19.66
N GLN A 90 4.10 -26.13 18.37
CA GLN A 90 5.48 -26.12 17.91
C GLN A 90 6.18 -24.82 18.29
N LEU A 91 5.48 -23.69 18.26
CA LEU A 91 6.01 -22.40 18.72
C LEU A 91 6.48 -22.46 20.18
N SER A 92 5.77 -23.19 21.05
CA SER A 92 6.17 -23.36 22.46
C SER A 92 7.24 -24.44 22.69
N LYS A 93 7.43 -25.37 21.75
CA LYS A 93 8.30 -26.55 21.92
C LYS A 93 9.61 -26.48 21.17
N ASP A 94 9.64 -25.78 20.04
CA ASP A 94 10.81 -25.73 19.17
C ASP A 94 11.91 -24.93 19.84
N THR A 95 13.05 -25.56 20.09
CA THR A 95 14.19 -24.94 20.77
C THR A 95 14.96 -23.99 19.85
N ASP A 96 14.80 -24.13 18.54
CA ASP A 96 15.48 -23.27 17.56
C ASP A 96 14.73 -21.93 17.41
N ALA A 97 15.42 -20.83 17.71
CA ALA A 97 14.84 -19.49 17.65
C ALA A 97 14.47 -19.07 16.22
N ASN A 98 15.22 -19.51 15.21
CA ASN A 98 14.91 -19.21 13.82
C ASN A 98 13.63 -19.93 13.40
N HIS A 99 13.43 -21.19 13.83
CA HIS A 99 12.18 -21.89 13.57
C HIS A 99 10.98 -21.17 14.18
N ARG A 100 11.08 -20.75 15.46
CA ARG A 100 10.02 -19.98 16.14
C ARG A 100 9.73 -18.67 15.42
N LEU A 101 10.77 -17.96 14.99
CA LEU A 101 10.64 -16.73 14.21
C LEU A 101 9.95 -16.96 12.87
N LEU A 102 10.26 -18.05 12.17
CA LEU A 102 9.61 -18.43 10.92
C LEU A 102 8.15 -18.86 11.14
N ILE A 103 7.83 -19.57 12.22
CA ILE A 103 6.45 -19.91 12.58
C ILE A 103 5.61 -18.63 12.75
N LEU A 104 6.11 -17.66 13.52
CA LEU A 104 5.46 -16.36 13.71
C LEU A 104 5.29 -15.63 12.39
N THR A 105 6.39 -15.42 11.66
CA THR A 105 6.41 -14.50 10.51
C THR A 105 5.81 -15.07 9.22
N GLN A 106 5.89 -16.40 9.02
CA GLN A 106 5.48 -17.06 7.78
C GLN A 106 4.17 -17.84 7.89
N SER A 107 3.69 -18.16 9.11
CA SER A 107 2.46 -18.95 9.31
C SER A 107 1.45 -18.22 10.19
N LEU A 108 1.75 -18.09 11.50
CA LEU A 108 0.78 -17.62 12.49
C LEU A 108 0.38 -16.16 12.30
N ARG A 109 1.21 -15.32 11.69
CA ARG A 109 0.84 -13.95 11.30
C ARG A 109 -0.42 -13.87 10.44
N GLY A 110 -0.65 -14.86 9.56
CA GLY A 110 -1.89 -14.95 8.79
C GLY A 110 -3.11 -15.21 9.67
N GLN A 111 -2.93 -16.03 10.71
CA GLN A 111 -3.97 -16.38 11.70
C GLN A 111 -4.22 -15.22 12.69
N VAL A 112 -3.18 -14.49 13.10
CA VAL A 112 -3.32 -13.24 13.86
C VAL A 112 -4.21 -12.27 13.07
N ARG A 113 -3.91 -12.08 11.77
CA ARG A 113 -4.69 -11.21 10.88
C ARG A 113 -6.15 -11.66 10.70
N SER A 114 -6.42 -12.97 10.61
CA SER A 114 -7.80 -13.46 10.51
C SER A 114 -8.59 -13.31 11.80
N LEU A 115 -7.91 -13.37 12.96
CA LEU A 115 -8.52 -13.21 14.28
C LEU A 115 -8.66 -11.75 14.74
N GLN A 116 -8.11 -10.79 13.99
CA GLN A 116 -8.17 -9.35 14.30
C GLN A 116 -9.52 -8.68 13.98
N ALA A 117 -10.52 -9.44 13.48
CA ALA A 117 -11.55 -8.94 12.57
C ALA A 117 -10.90 -8.48 11.26
N SER A 118 -11.37 -8.97 10.13
CA SER A 118 -10.70 -8.67 8.86
C SER A 118 -10.73 -7.17 8.55
N SER A 119 -9.60 -6.61 8.12
CA SER A 119 -9.55 -5.32 7.40
C SER A 119 -10.15 -5.41 5.98
N ARG A 120 -10.82 -6.52 5.65
CA ARG A 120 -11.59 -6.64 4.40
C ARG A 120 -12.90 -5.88 4.58
N SER A 121 -13.41 -5.33 3.47
CA SER A 121 -14.67 -4.60 3.37
C SER A 121 -15.81 -5.23 4.21
N LEU A 122 -15.98 -4.79 5.46
CA LEU A 122 -17.08 -5.21 6.31
C LEU A 122 -18.18 -4.18 6.19
N HIS A 123 -19.15 -4.47 5.31
CA HIS A 123 -20.35 -3.67 5.11
C HIS A 123 -21.33 -3.65 6.30
N SER A 124 -20.98 -4.17 7.49
CA SER A 124 -21.75 -3.93 8.71
C SER A 124 -21.02 -4.31 10.01
N PRO A 125 -21.27 -3.61 11.13
CA PRO A 125 -20.86 -4.02 12.49
C PRO A 125 -21.41 -5.39 12.94
N SER A 126 -22.37 -5.98 12.24
CA SER A 126 -22.85 -7.36 12.48
C SER A 126 -21.90 -8.42 11.93
N ALA A 127 -21.21 -8.16 10.82
CA ALA A 127 -20.28 -9.12 10.22
C ALA A 127 -18.97 -9.22 11.03
N VAL A 128 -18.45 -8.09 11.53
CA VAL A 128 -17.34 -8.03 12.51
C VAL A 128 -17.66 -8.85 13.77
N ARG A 129 -18.91 -8.75 14.26
CA ARG A 129 -19.39 -9.50 15.43
C ARG A 129 -19.47 -11.01 15.18
N ALA A 130 -19.76 -11.45 13.95
CA ALA A 130 -19.73 -12.87 13.61
C ALA A 130 -18.29 -13.40 13.55
N GLU A 131 -17.37 -12.66 12.93
CA GLU A 131 -15.97 -13.10 12.73
C GLU A 131 -15.17 -13.13 14.05
N LEU A 132 -15.33 -12.15 14.95
CA LEU A 132 -14.70 -12.16 16.29
C LEU A 132 -15.35 -13.15 17.27
N ALA A 133 -16.64 -13.46 17.10
CA ALA A 133 -17.35 -14.40 17.96
C ALA A 133 -17.17 -15.87 17.55
N GLU A 134 -16.68 -16.15 16.34
CA GLU A 134 -16.57 -17.52 15.84
C GLU A 134 -15.42 -18.34 16.47
N GLN A 135 -14.38 -17.71 17.07
CA GLN A 135 -13.22 -18.46 17.61
C GLN A 135 -12.61 -17.87 18.91
N PRO A 136 -13.38 -17.63 19.98
CA PRO A 136 -12.90 -17.04 21.23
C PRO A 136 -11.79 -17.87 21.91
N GLU A 137 -11.87 -19.20 21.80
CA GLU A 137 -10.88 -20.12 22.37
C GLU A 137 -9.53 -19.99 21.68
N LYS A 138 -9.50 -19.93 20.34
CA LYS A 138 -8.25 -19.77 19.58
C LYS A 138 -7.60 -18.41 19.83
N ARG A 139 -8.40 -17.36 19.94
CA ARG A 139 -7.90 -16.02 20.30
C ARG A 139 -7.24 -16.02 21.67
N MET A 140 -7.90 -16.58 22.67
CA MET A 140 -7.36 -16.69 24.03
C MET A 140 -6.07 -17.53 24.06
N GLN A 141 -6.06 -18.68 23.38
CA GLN A 141 -4.87 -19.54 23.28
C GLN A 141 -3.68 -18.81 22.65
N LEU A 142 -3.91 -18.10 21.54
CA LEU A 142 -2.86 -17.35 20.86
C LEU A 142 -2.34 -16.20 21.73
N GLN A 143 -3.25 -15.48 22.39
CA GLN A 143 -2.90 -14.42 23.33
C GLN A 143 -1.99 -14.94 24.45
N THR A 144 -2.36 -16.02 25.13
CA THR A 144 -1.57 -16.62 26.21
C THR A 144 -0.18 -17.05 25.74
N ILE A 145 -0.07 -17.64 24.55
CA ILE A 145 1.23 -18.07 24.00
C ILE A 145 2.11 -16.87 23.68
N LEU A 146 1.56 -15.83 23.05
CA LEU A 146 2.31 -14.63 22.72
C LEU A 146 2.76 -13.88 23.98
N GLU A 147 1.89 -13.75 24.99
CA GLU A 147 2.24 -13.17 26.30
C GLU A 147 3.39 -13.93 26.97
N HIS A 148 3.35 -15.28 26.93
CA HIS A 148 4.42 -16.11 27.47
C HIS A 148 5.75 -15.86 26.73
N LEU A 149 5.76 -15.89 25.40
CA LEU A 149 6.97 -15.66 24.60
C LEU A 149 7.57 -14.27 24.83
N VAL A 150 6.74 -13.24 24.91
CA VAL A 150 7.18 -11.87 25.23
C VAL A 150 7.88 -11.81 26.58
N ALA A 151 7.34 -12.51 27.58
CA ALA A 151 7.84 -12.47 28.94
C ALA A 151 9.06 -13.39 29.19
N THR A 152 9.17 -14.50 28.47
CA THR A 152 10.10 -15.58 28.85
C THR A 152 11.01 -16.12 27.74
N ASP A 153 10.80 -15.78 26.46
CA ASP A 153 11.69 -16.27 25.39
C ASP A 153 13.09 -15.66 25.54
N SER A 154 14.13 -16.50 25.47
CA SER A 154 15.52 -16.08 25.62
C SER A 154 16.08 -15.39 24.38
N ASN A 155 15.39 -15.44 23.24
CA ASN A 155 15.73 -14.74 22.02
C ASN A 155 14.92 -13.45 21.87
N ALA A 156 15.62 -12.31 21.80
CA ALA A 156 15.00 -10.99 21.74
C ALA A 156 14.16 -10.75 20.47
N ASP A 157 14.55 -11.32 19.33
CA ASP A 157 13.81 -11.17 18.07
C ASP A 157 12.47 -11.92 18.14
N VAL A 158 12.46 -13.12 18.73
CA VAL A 158 11.23 -13.89 18.96
C VAL A 158 10.30 -13.15 19.92
N ALA A 159 10.83 -12.63 21.03
CA ALA A 159 10.04 -11.85 21.98
C ALA A 159 9.47 -10.56 21.34
N LEU A 160 10.25 -9.88 20.50
CA LEU A 160 9.82 -8.66 19.81
C LEU A 160 8.75 -8.93 18.76
N GLU A 161 8.88 -9.99 17.96
CA GLU A 161 7.84 -10.40 17.01
C GLU A 161 6.57 -10.86 17.72
N ALA A 162 6.69 -11.62 18.82
CA ALA A 162 5.55 -12.00 19.65
C ALA A 162 4.84 -10.77 20.24
N ALA A 163 5.58 -9.75 20.69
CA ALA A 163 5.02 -8.50 21.20
C ALA A 163 4.26 -7.75 20.10
N ARG A 164 4.81 -7.69 18.89
CA ARG A 164 4.17 -7.07 17.72
C ARG A 164 2.87 -7.75 17.35
N ASP A 165 2.82 -9.08 17.41
CA ASP A 165 1.63 -9.86 17.08
C ASP A 165 0.60 -9.88 18.23
N LEU A 166 1.03 -9.84 19.50
CA LEU A 166 0.15 -9.67 20.67
C LEU A 166 -0.54 -8.32 20.65
N ARG A 167 0.23 -7.27 20.34
CA ARG A 167 -0.25 -5.92 20.15
C ARG A 167 -1.37 -5.86 19.11
N LYS A 168 -1.12 -6.43 17.93
CA LYS A 168 -2.10 -6.57 16.84
C LYS A 168 -3.37 -7.29 17.29
N LEU A 169 -3.23 -8.41 17.99
CA LEU A 169 -4.35 -9.20 18.51
C LEU A 169 -5.25 -8.41 19.48
N ASN A 170 -4.66 -7.44 20.19
CA ASN A 170 -5.33 -6.66 21.24
C ASN A 170 -5.91 -5.32 20.77
N TRP A 171 -5.29 -4.64 19.80
CA TRP A 171 -5.71 -3.27 19.44
C TRP A 171 -6.88 -3.17 18.46
N GLY A 172 -7.01 -4.06 17.48
CA GLY A 172 -8.13 -4.04 16.52
C GLY A 172 -9.53 -4.14 17.14
N VAL A 173 -9.63 -4.60 18.41
CA VAL A 173 -10.90 -4.79 19.10
C VAL A 173 -11.42 -3.51 19.78
N ASN A 174 -10.55 -2.60 20.22
CA ASN A 174 -10.98 -1.45 21.05
C ASN A 174 -11.64 -0.32 20.23
N GLY A 175 -11.11 0.02 19.06
CA GLY A 175 -11.71 1.02 18.16
C GLY A 175 -13.10 0.63 17.68
N GLN A 176 -13.36 -0.67 17.52
CA GLN A 176 -14.64 -1.20 17.03
C GLN A 176 -15.81 -0.96 18.00
N PHE A 177 -15.56 -1.03 19.32
CA PHE A 177 -16.60 -0.72 20.31
C PHE A 177 -17.02 0.75 20.27
N LEU A 178 -16.07 1.65 20.00
CA LEU A 178 -16.31 3.08 19.88
C LEU A 178 -17.10 3.41 18.59
N LEU A 179 -16.76 2.78 17.46
CA LEU A 179 -17.55 2.90 16.22
C LEU A 179 -18.98 2.39 16.43
N LYS A 180 -19.15 1.27 17.14
CA LYS A 180 -20.48 0.75 17.46
C LYS A 180 -21.27 1.69 18.37
N ALA A 181 -20.61 2.31 19.35
CA ALA A 181 -21.22 3.32 20.20
C ALA A 181 -21.61 4.57 19.40
N ALA A 182 -20.81 4.98 18.41
CA ALA A 182 -21.11 6.09 17.51
C ALA A 182 -22.34 5.81 16.64
N ASP A 183 -22.48 4.60 16.08
CA ASP A 183 -23.69 4.23 15.32
C ASP A 183 -24.95 4.25 16.21
N ASN A 184 -24.82 3.86 17.47
CA ASN A 184 -25.94 3.96 18.42
C ASN A 184 -26.24 5.43 18.78
N ALA A 185 -25.24 6.31 18.82
CA ALA A 185 -25.44 7.76 18.98
C ALA A 185 -26.14 8.36 17.75
N HIS A 186 -25.75 7.96 16.55
CA HIS A 186 -26.42 8.30 15.29
C HIS A 186 -27.90 7.95 15.30
N GLN A 187 -28.24 6.70 15.70
CA GLN A 187 -29.63 6.24 15.82
C GLN A 187 -30.46 7.05 16.82
N ARG A 188 -29.82 7.65 17.83
CA ARG A 188 -30.45 8.53 18.83
C ARG A 188 -30.45 10.01 18.42
N GLN A 189 -29.98 10.33 17.21
CA GLN A 189 -29.81 11.71 16.72
C GLN A 189 -28.87 12.55 17.61
N ASP A 190 -27.93 11.91 18.30
CA ASP A 190 -26.90 12.57 19.12
C ASP A 190 -25.66 12.87 18.27
N THR A 191 -25.71 13.95 17.49
CA THR A 191 -24.63 14.33 16.56
C THR A 191 -23.32 14.66 17.27
N ALA A 192 -23.38 15.27 18.46
CA ALA A 192 -22.19 15.62 19.23
C ALA A 192 -21.51 14.37 19.81
N GLY A 193 -22.29 13.45 20.38
CA GLY A 193 -21.79 12.16 20.86
C GLY A 193 -21.26 11.27 19.74
N GLU A 194 -21.95 11.23 18.60
CA GLU A 194 -21.47 10.52 17.40
C GLU A 194 -20.09 11.04 16.97
N THR A 195 -19.94 12.37 16.84
CA THR A 195 -18.68 13.00 16.40
C THR A 195 -17.53 12.69 17.36
N ALA A 196 -17.77 12.79 18.68
CA ALA A 196 -16.75 12.52 19.68
C ALA A 196 -16.32 11.04 19.69
N LEU A 197 -17.28 10.12 19.61
CA LEU A 197 -17.01 8.67 19.60
C LEU A 197 -16.29 8.21 18.33
N ARG A 198 -16.66 8.75 17.16
CA ARG A 198 -15.94 8.47 15.91
C ARG A 198 -14.52 9.01 15.97
N LYS A 199 -14.33 10.25 16.44
CA LYS A 199 -12.99 10.83 16.61
C LYS A 199 -12.11 9.96 17.50
N GLU A 200 -12.60 9.55 18.67
CA GLU A 200 -11.84 8.67 19.55
C GLU A 200 -11.53 7.33 18.86
N ALA A 201 -12.51 6.68 18.23
CA ALA A 201 -12.27 5.43 17.48
C ALA A 201 -11.16 5.58 16.41
N TYR A 202 -11.14 6.72 15.74
CA TYR A 202 -10.15 7.10 14.74
C TYR A 202 -8.76 7.35 15.32
N ASP A 203 -8.66 7.74 16.59
CA ASP A 203 -7.38 7.82 17.29
C ASP A 203 -6.81 6.42 17.62
N TRP A 204 -7.64 5.36 17.67
CA TRP A 204 -7.22 3.98 17.97
C TRP A 204 -6.77 3.15 16.75
N LEU A 205 -7.31 3.42 15.56
CA LEU A 205 -6.94 2.70 14.32
C LEU A 205 -5.46 2.80 13.92
N PRO A 206 -4.79 3.96 14.05
CA PRO A 206 -3.36 4.08 13.76
C PRO A 206 -2.53 3.15 14.66
N TYR A 207 -2.98 2.90 15.90
CA TYR A 207 -2.31 1.96 16.80
C TYR A 207 -2.42 0.49 16.35
N ASP A 208 -3.54 0.08 15.74
CA ASP A 208 -3.75 -1.29 15.27
C ASP A 208 -2.87 -1.63 14.04
N GLU A 209 -2.70 -0.69 13.12
CA GLU A 209 -1.77 -0.82 11.99
C GLU A 209 -0.31 -0.53 12.36
N GLN A 210 -0.05 -0.21 13.63
CA GLN A 210 1.25 0.23 14.15
C GLN A 210 1.71 1.58 13.60
N VAL A 211 0.87 2.31 12.89
CA VAL A 211 1.16 3.60 12.29
C VAL A 211 0.94 4.69 13.34
N ASN A 212 2.02 5.25 13.89
CA ASN A 212 1.94 6.28 14.91
C ASN A 212 1.91 7.66 14.25
N LEU A 213 0.79 8.00 13.62
CA LEU A 213 0.59 9.31 13.01
C LEU A 213 -0.33 10.16 13.90
N PRO A 214 0.20 11.22 14.57
CA PRO A 214 -0.64 12.15 15.31
C PRO A 214 -1.71 12.80 14.42
N THR A 215 -2.90 13.04 14.97
CA THR A 215 -4.02 13.65 14.23
C THR A 215 -3.70 15.01 13.61
N PHE A 216 -2.80 15.79 14.21
CA PHE A 216 -2.38 17.07 13.63
C PHE A 216 -1.61 16.92 12.32
N LEU A 217 -0.96 15.77 12.07
CA LEU A 217 -0.32 15.45 10.77
C LEU A 217 -1.32 14.93 9.72
N ARG A 218 -2.54 14.59 10.14
CA ARG A 218 -3.69 14.31 9.26
C ARG A 218 -4.59 15.52 9.03
N THR A 219 -4.26 16.65 9.64
CA THR A 219 -5.06 17.87 9.49
C THR A 219 -4.49 18.66 8.32
N PRO A 220 -5.16 18.70 7.16
CA PRO A 220 -4.67 19.48 6.03
C PRO A 220 -4.60 20.96 6.42
N PRO A 221 -3.55 21.69 5.99
CA PRO A 221 -3.53 23.14 6.15
C PRO A 221 -4.65 23.78 5.30
N PRO A 222 -4.99 25.06 5.54
CA PRO A 222 -5.79 25.83 4.60
C PRO A 222 -5.20 25.79 3.19
N VAL A 223 -6.06 25.88 2.16
CA VAL A 223 -5.64 25.91 0.75
C VAL A 223 -4.56 26.98 0.56
N PHE A 224 -3.44 26.59 -0.02
CA PHE A 224 -2.32 27.48 -0.35
C PHE A 224 -2.06 27.49 -1.85
N SER A 225 -1.31 28.49 -2.33
CA SER A 225 -1.00 28.66 -3.76
C SER A 225 0.47 28.36 -4.02
N ALA A 226 0.75 27.33 -4.83
CA ALA A 226 2.10 26.98 -5.28
C ALA A 226 2.55 27.88 -6.45
N VAL A 227 1.63 28.22 -7.35
CA VAL A 227 1.88 29.05 -8.55
C VAL A 227 0.71 30.01 -8.78
N PRO A 228 0.92 31.29 -9.12
CA PRO A 228 -0.17 32.25 -9.34
C PRO A 228 -1.16 31.80 -10.41
N GLU A 229 -2.46 32.06 -10.19
CA GLU A 229 -3.58 31.58 -11.04
C GLU A 229 -3.45 31.96 -12.52
N SER A 230 -2.90 33.14 -12.79
CA SER A 230 -2.74 33.67 -14.14
C SER A 230 -1.64 32.99 -14.97
N LYS A 231 -0.82 32.13 -14.36
CA LYS A 231 0.31 31.48 -15.02
C LYS A 231 -0.10 30.10 -15.53
N ALA A 232 0.21 29.81 -16.81
CA ALA A 232 0.18 28.45 -17.31
C ALA A 232 1.22 27.60 -16.56
N ILE A 233 0.90 26.33 -16.31
CA ILE A 233 1.76 25.42 -15.56
C ILE A 233 2.14 24.19 -16.37
N ARG A 234 3.37 23.69 -16.11
CA ARG A 234 3.85 22.39 -16.53
C ARG A 234 4.30 21.58 -15.31
N VAL A 235 3.68 20.42 -15.11
CA VAL A 235 3.85 19.58 -13.92
C VAL A 235 4.46 18.23 -14.31
N LEU A 236 5.51 17.83 -13.59
CA LEU A 236 6.07 16.48 -13.65
C LEU A 236 5.29 15.54 -12.71
N ALA A 237 4.84 14.38 -13.16
CA ALA A 237 4.06 13.45 -12.33
C ALA A 237 4.49 11.99 -12.47
N PHE A 238 4.83 11.32 -11.36
CA PHE A 238 5.30 9.93 -11.35
C PHE A 238 5.13 9.25 -9.98
N GLY A 239 5.12 7.93 -9.93
CA GLY A 239 5.00 7.15 -8.69
C GLY A 239 5.77 5.84 -8.74
N ASP A 240 5.80 5.16 -7.59
CA ASP A 240 6.44 3.85 -7.43
C ASP A 240 7.95 3.88 -7.75
N PHE A 241 8.65 4.76 -7.03
CA PHE A 241 10.09 5.03 -7.15
C PHE A 241 10.78 4.83 -5.78
N GLY A 242 12.02 5.30 -5.61
CA GLY A 242 12.68 5.26 -4.30
C GLY A 242 13.22 3.90 -3.90
N ASN A 243 13.62 3.09 -4.89
CA ASN A 243 14.25 1.78 -4.69
C ASN A 243 15.76 1.77 -5.03
N GLY A 244 16.31 2.93 -5.40
CA GLY A 244 17.72 3.13 -5.77
C GLY A 244 18.17 2.42 -7.05
N SER A 245 17.22 1.87 -7.81
CA SER A 245 17.49 1.04 -8.98
C SER A 245 18.16 1.82 -10.13
N PRO A 246 18.86 1.13 -11.05
CA PRO A 246 19.36 1.76 -12.27
C PRO A 246 18.25 2.41 -13.11
N ALA A 247 17.07 1.79 -13.16
CA ALA A 247 15.91 2.34 -13.86
C ALA A 247 15.44 3.67 -13.26
N GLN A 248 15.31 3.75 -11.93
CA GLN A 248 14.97 5.00 -11.26
C GLN A 248 15.97 6.12 -11.59
N LYS A 249 17.28 5.83 -11.46
CA LYS A 249 18.34 6.82 -11.70
C LYS A 249 18.38 7.29 -13.15
N GLN A 250 18.22 6.37 -14.10
CA GLN A 250 18.20 6.71 -15.52
C GLN A 250 16.94 7.53 -15.85
N LEU A 251 15.77 7.17 -15.31
CA LEU A 251 14.54 7.94 -15.54
C LEU A 251 14.63 9.36 -14.95
N ALA A 252 15.20 9.51 -13.75
CA ALA A 252 15.45 10.83 -13.16
C ALA A 252 16.40 11.68 -14.01
N ALA A 253 17.44 11.07 -14.60
CA ALA A 253 18.31 11.76 -15.55
C ALA A 253 17.58 12.16 -16.85
N THR A 254 16.64 11.33 -17.32
CA THR A 254 15.74 11.67 -18.43
C THR A 254 14.85 12.85 -18.06
N MET A 255 14.20 12.85 -16.88
CA MET A 255 13.38 13.97 -16.40
C MET A 255 14.19 15.27 -16.35
N LEU A 256 15.44 15.22 -15.86
CA LEU A 256 16.34 16.37 -15.81
C LEU A 256 16.77 16.85 -17.20
N THR A 257 16.93 15.95 -18.16
CA THR A 257 17.27 16.33 -19.54
C THR A 257 16.04 16.93 -20.23
N TYR A 258 14.87 16.33 -20.03
CA TYR A 258 13.59 16.82 -20.53
C TYR A 258 13.29 18.22 -19.99
N SER A 259 13.54 18.48 -18.70
CA SER A 259 13.26 19.78 -18.07
C SER A 259 14.07 20.95 -18.66
N LYS A 260 15.22 20.68 -19.29
CA LYS A 260 16.03 21.73 -19.97
C LYS A 260 15.34 22.30 -21.21
N GLN A 261 14.54 21.48 -21.89
CA GLN A 261 13.76 21.89 -23.07
C GLN A 261 12.31 22.22 -22.70
N HIS A 262 11.81 21.59 -21.64
CA HIS A 262 10.45 21.68 -21.17
C HIS A 262 10.42 21.96 -19.66
N PRO A 263 10.73 23.20 -19.22
CA PRO A 263 10.85 23.52 -17.79
C PRO A 263 9.56 23.16 -17.02
N PHE A 264 9.73 22.47 -15.90
CA PHE A 264 8.65 22.17 -14.96
C PHE A 264 8.51 23.31 -13.95
N ASP A 265 7.28 23.65 -13.58
CA ASP A 265 7.01 24.57 -12.47
C ASP A 265 7.14 23.88 -11.11
N PHE A 266 6.69 22.62 -11.04
CA PHE A 266 6.77 21.75 -9.87
C PHE A 266 6.55 20.29 -10.30
N GLY A 267 6.71 19.36 -9.36
CA GLY A 267 6.36 17.96 -9.55
C GLY A 267 5.35 17.45 -8.53
N ILE A 268 4.74 16.32 -8.82
CA ILE A 268 3.88 15.56 -7.91
C ILE A 268 4.32 14.10 -7.91
N THR A 269 4.14 13.42 -6.77
CA THR A 269 4.28 11.97 -6.71
C THR A 269 2.97 11.30 -6.33
N VAL A 270 2.70 10.13 -6.90
CA VAL A 270 1.46 9.37 -6.68
C VAL A 270 1.68 8.18 -5.73
N GLY A 271 2.54 8.36 -4.73
CA GLY A 271 2.79 7.37 -3.67
C GLY A 271 3.82 6.30 -4.02
N ASP A 272 4.07 5.46 -3.00
CA ASP A 272 5.16 4.49 -2.97
C ASP A 272 6.50 5.18 -3.23
N ASN A 273 6.80 6.12 -2.33
CA ASN A 273 7.92 7.03 -2.45
C ASN A 273 9.24 6.37 -2.07
N PHE A 274 9.21 5.37 -1.17
CA PHE A 274 10.40 4.65 -0.72
C PHE A 274 10.17 3.14 -0.59
N TYR A 275 11.02 2.35 -1.26
CA TYR A 275 10.99 0.89 -1.22
C TYR A 275 12.18 0.31 -0.45
N PRO A 276 12.02 -0.90 0.12
CA PRO A 276 10.83 -1.77 0.05
C PRO A 276 9.80 -1.53 1.15
N ARG A 277 10.06 -0.62 2.10
CA ARG A 277 9.25 -0.47 3.31
C ARG A 277 9.14 0.97 3.78
N GLY A 278 9.12 1.96 2.90
CA GLY A 278 9.05 3.36 3.33
C GLY A 278 10.32 3.80 4.07
N VAL A 279 10.23 4.97 4.70
CA VAL A 279 11.25 5.51 5.61
C VAL A 279 10.87 5.28 7.06
N SER A 280 11.85 5.20 7.94
CA SER A 280 11.63 5.04 9.39
C SER A 280 11.65 6.35 10.18
N SER A 281 12.23 7.43 9.61
CA SER A 281 12.37 8.73 10.26
C SER A 281 12.74 9.83 9.24
N PRO A 282 12.67 11.12 9.62
CA PRO A 282 13.21 12.21 8.80
C PRO A 282 14.73 12.21 8.64
N ASP A 283 15.45 11.28 9.28
CA ASP A 283 16.90 11.08 9.17
C ASP A 283 17.25 9.79 8.42
N ASP A 284 16.25 9.09 7.89
CA ASP A 284 16.45 7.84 7.13
C ASP A 284 17.36 8.07 5.90
N PRO A 285 18.39 7.22 5.67
CA PRO A 285 19.30 7.37 4.53
C PRO A 285 18.64 7.37 3.16
N HIS A 286 17.44 6.81 3.02
CA HIS A 286 16.66 6.85 1.77
C HIS A 286 16.43 8.28 1.27
N TRP A 287 16.22 9.25 2.17
CA TRP A 287 16.07 10.65 1.80
C TRP A 287 17.25 11.19 1.00
N VAL A 288 18.48 10.88 1.44
CA VAL A 288 19.68 11.33 0.73
C VAL A 288 19.91 10.52 -0.53
N ASN A 289 19.76 9.19 -0.45
CA ASN A 289 20.22 8.29 -1.51
C ASN A 289 19.25 8.16 -2.67
N ASP A 290 17.94 8.19 -2.38
CA ASP A 290 16.90 7.85 -3.34
C ASP A 290 15.98 9.04 -3.65
N TRP A 291 16.06 10.13 -2.88
CA TRP A 291 15.37 11.39 -3.14
C TRP A 291 16.33 12.54 -3.51
N GLU A 292 17.04 13.13 -2.53
CA GLU A 292 17.76 14.39 -2.71
C GLU A 292 18.86 14.31 -3.77
N LYS A 293 19.66 13.23 -3.81
CA LYS A 293 20.68 13.04 -4.86
C LYS A 293 20.09 12.75 -6.24
N VAL A 294 18.88 12.19 -6.30
CA VAL A 294 18.26 11.69 -7.53
C VAL A 294 17.43 12.79 -8.19
N TYR A 295 16.54 13.42 -7.43
CA TYR A 295 15.58 14.41 -7.92
C TYR A 295 15.92 15.85 -7.52
N GLY A 296 16.75 16.07 -6.51
CA GLY A 296 17.23 17.41 -6.13
C GLY A 296 17.83 18.23 -7.29
N PRO A 297 18.58 17.62 -8.24
CA PRO A 297 19.06 18.33 -9.43
C PRO A 297 17.97 18.93 -10.33
N LEU A 298 16.71 18.52 -10.23
CA LEU A 298 15.60 19.15 -10.97
C LEU A 298 15.33 20.57 -10.49
N GLY A 299 15.67 20.91 -9.23
CA GLY A 299 15.53 22.26 -8.69
C GLY A 299 14.09 22.75 -8.55
N ILE A 300 13.12 21.83 -8.49
CA ILE A 300 11.69 22.14 -8.35
C ILE A 300 11.14 21.58 -7.03
N SER A 301 10.04 22.16 -6.56
CA SER A 301 9.26 21.63 -5.45
C SER A 301 8.41 20.44 -5.90
N PHE A 302 8.18 19.49 -4.99
CA PHE A 302 7.35 18.31 -5.17
C PHE A 302 6.25 18.27 -4.12
N TYR A 303 5.05 17.87 -4.55
CA TYR A 303 3.87 17.66 -3.71
C TYR A 303 3.48 16.17 -3.73
N PRO A 304 3.98 15.38 -2.76
CA PRO A 304 3.83 13.93 -2.73
C PRO A 304 2.48 13.48 -2.18
N ALA A 305 1.98 12.34 -2.69
CA ALA A 305 1.01 11.47 -2.02
C ALA A 305 1.75 10.28 -1.37
N LEU A 306 1.08 9.59 -0.45
CA LEU A 306 1.57 8.33 0.14
C LEU A 306 1.00 7.11 -0.59
N GLY A 307 1.76 6.02 -0.60
CA GLY A 307 1.34 4.70 -1.05
C GLY A 307 1.50 3.61 0.01
N ASN A 308 1.18 2.38 -0.34
CA ASN A 308 1.15 1.28 0.63
C ASN A 308 2.53 0.92 1.19
N HIS A 309 3.61 1.13 0.44
CA HIS A 309 4.96 0.86 0.91
C HIS A 309 5.41 1.86 1.96
N ASP A 310 4.90 3.09 1.91
CA ASP A 310 5.21 4.18 2.84
C ASP A 310 4.63 3.91 4.24
N TYR A 311 3.54 3.13 4.30
CA TYR A 311 2.87 2.67 5.53
C TYR A 311 3.50 1.42 6.17
N LEU A 312 4.53 0.81 5.56
CA LEU A 312 5.13 -0.43 6.09
C LEU A 312 6.04 -0.21 7.32
N GLN A 313 6.31 1.04 7.67
CA GLN A 313 6.97 1.44 8.92
C GLN A 313 5.97 2.22 9.77
N ALA A 314 6.04 1.98 11.08
CA ALA A 314 5.19 2.61 12.06
C ALA A 314 5.18 4.14 11.96
N ASP A 315 6.35 4.73 11.76
CA ASP A 315 6.52 6.18 11.72
C ASP A 315 6.67 6.71 10.28
N GLY A 316 6.42 5.88 9.26
CA GLY A 316 6.69 6.21 7.84
C GLY A 316 5.94 7.45 7.34
N PRO A 317 4.60 7.47 7.41
CA PRO A 317 3.82 8.66 7.04
C PRO A 317 4.25 9.92 7.80
N ALA A 318 4.51 9.79 9.10
CA ALA A 318 4.95 10.92 9.93
C ALA A 318 6.34 11.42 9.51
N ALA A 319 7.25 10.52 9.19
CA ALA A 319 8.59 10.84 8.72
C ALA A 319 8.55 11.64 7.41
N GLU A 320 7.68 11.25 6.47
CA GLU A 320 7.50 11.96 5.20
C GLU A 320 6.88 13.35 5.36
N VAL A 321 5.88 13.50 6.22
CA VAL A 321 5.30 14.83 6.52
C VAL A 321 6.34 15.73 7.19
N ILE A 322 7.05 15.23 8.22
CA ILE A 322 8.04 16.01 8.97
C ILE A 322 9.24 16.39 8.09
N TYR A 323 9.60 15.55 7.11
CA TYR A 323 10.72 15.83 6.20
C TYR A 323 10.53 17.11 5.37
N THR A 324 9.29 17.57 5.19
CA THR A 324 8.97 18.89 4.62
C THR A 324 9.75 20.03 5.27
N HIS A 325 10.06 19.94 6.56
CA HIS A 325 10.82 20.96 7.28
C HIS A 325 12.34 20.86 7.09
N LYS A 326 12.83 19.79 6.46
CA LYS A 326 14.26 19.54 6.21
C LYS A 326 14.63 19.67 4.74
N SER A 327 13.69 19.41 3.84
CA SER A 327 13.91 19.48 2.39
C SER A 327 13.59 20.85 1.81
N LYS A 328 14.27 21.20 0.71
CA LYS A 328 13.89 22.33 -0.16
C LYS A 328 13.00 21.90 -1.32
N THR A 329 12.91 20.60 -1.60
CA THR A 329 12.17 20.06 -2.73
C THR A 329 10.90 19.35 -2.27
N TRP A 330 10.95 18.60 -1.17
CA TRP A 330 9.81 17.86 -0.63
C TRP A 330 8.83 18.76 0.14
N HIS A 331 7.57 18.83 -0.31
CA HIS A 331 6.51 19.61 0.34
C HIS A 331 5.25 18.76 0.53
N MET A 332 5.18 18.08 1.67
CA MET A 332 4.05 17.24 2.08
C MET A 332 3.54 17.71 3.45
N PRO A 333 2.61 18.68 3.51
CA PRO A 333 2.21 19.30 4.77
C PRO A 333 1.29 18.43 5.65
N ALA A 334 0.64 17.44 5.05
CA ALA A 334 -0.23 16.45 5.70
C ALA A 334 -0.33 15.21 4.80
N THR A 335 -0.95 14.11 5.27
CA THR A 335 -1.15 12.89 4.47
C THR A 335 -2.10 13.08 3.29
N PHE A 336 -3.09 13.97 3.44
CA PHE A 336 -3.95 14.48 2.37
C PHE A 336 -4.06 16.00 2.51
N TYR A 337 -4.15 16.71 1.39
CA TYR A 337 -4.15 18.18 1.37
C TYR A 337 -4.54 18.72 -0.01
N THR A 338 -4.78 20.03 -0.11
CA THR A 338 -5.10 20.67 -1.39
C THR A 338 -4.38 22.00 -1.55
N TYR A 339 -4.06 22.34 -2.80
CA TYR A 339 -3.39 23.58 -3.16
C TYR A 339 -3.76 24.00 -4.58
N THR A 340 -3.61 25.29 -4.88
CA THR A 340 -3.79 25.83 -6.22
C THR A 340 -2.45 26.04 -6.91
N ALA A 341 -2.39 25.81 -8.22
CA ALA A 341 -1.25 26.16 -9.04
C ALA A 341 -1.73 26.53 -10.45
N GLY A 342 -1.47 27.76 -10.88
CA GLY A 342 -2.06 28.26 -12.13
C GLY A 342 -3.60 28.13 -12.10
N PRO A 343 -4.24 27.74 -13.19
CA PRO A 343 -5.70 27.59 -13.26
C PRO A 343 -6.24 26.31 -12.60
N VAL A 344 -5.39 25.54 -11.92
CA VAL A 344 -5.70 24.19 -11.41
C VAL A 344 -5.73 24.19 -9.88
N GLN A 345 -6.71 23.50 -9.30
CA GLN A 345 -6.62 23.05 -7.92
C GLN A 345 -6.30 21.56 -7.88
N PHE A 346 -5.27 21.22 -7.12
CA PHE A 346 -4.79 19.88 -6.90
C PHE A 346 -5.31 19.37 -5.55
N PHE A 347 -5.80 18.14 -5.53
CA PHE A 347 -6.29 17.46 -4.34
C PHE A 347 -5.48 16.18 -4.16
N VAL A 348 -4.66 16.15 -3.12
CA VAL A 348 -3.82 15.02 -2.76
C VAL A 348 -4.59 14.18 -1.78
N ILE A 349 -4.82 12.92 -2.12
CA ILE A 349 -5.54 11.98 -1.28
C ILE A 349 -4.63 10.84 -0.85
N ASP A 350 -4.85 10.38 0.38
CA ASP A 350 -4.25 9.18 0.92
C ASP A 350 -5.22 8.01 0.72
N THR A 351 -4.97 7.22 -0.34
CA THR A 351 -5.81 6.08 -0.68
C THR A 351 -5.68 4.92 0.31
N MET A 352 -4.62 4.88 1.13
CA MET A 352 -4.49 3.90 2.21
C MET A 352 -5.54 4.18 3.27
N GLU A 353 -5.60 5.42 3.77
CA GLU A 353 -6.58 5.84 4.76
C GLU A 353 -8.02 5.84 4.20
N MET A 354 -8.21 6.03 2.89
CA MET A 354 -9.53 5.90 2.24
C MET A 354 -10.02 4.45 2.10
N SER A 355 -9.12 3.46 2.12
CA SER A 355 -9.49 2.05 2.09
C SER A 355 -9.95 1.52 3.46
N ASP A 356 -9.56 2.20 4.54
CA ASP A 356 -10.00 1.93 5.91
C ASP A 356 -11.37 2.57 6.19
N THR A 357 -12.39 1.74 6.42
CA THR A 357 -13.81 2.15 6.53
C THR A 357 -14.09 3.25 7.57
N ALA A 358 -13.21 3.41 8.54
CA ALA A 358 -13.36 4.35 9.61
C ALA A 358 -12.79 5.74 9.25
N LEU A 359 -11.50 5.86 8.93
CA LEU A 359 -10.87 7.14 8.55
C LEU A 359 -11.32 7.65 7.17
N TYR A 360 -11.77 6.75 6.30
CA TYR A 360 -12.30 7.03 4.98
C TYR A 360 -13.34 8.15 4.94
N GLN A 361 -14.34 8.12 5.85
CA GLN A 361 -15.45 9.07 5.82
C GLN A 361 -14.97 10.51 6.05
N GLN A 362 -13.96 10.69 6.91
CA GLN A 362 -13.40 12.01 7.19
C GLN A 362 -12.70 12.57 5.95
N GLN A 363 -11.83 11.78 5.32
CA GLN A 363 -11.07 12.25 4.17
C GLN A 363 -11.98 12.46 2.95
N LEU A 364 -12.96 11.59 2.73
CA LEU A 364 -13.88 11.75 1.62
C LEU A 364 -14.80 12.96 1.80
N ALA A 365 -15.33 13.17 3.01
CA ALA A 365 -16.14 14.36 3.31
C ALA A 365 -15.31 15.65 3.16
N TRP A 366 -14.04 15.62 3.57
CA TRP A 366 -13.11 16.72 3.31
C TRP A 366 -12.93 16.96 1.81
N LEU A 367 -12.67 15.92 1.03
CA LEU A 367 -12.45 16.03 -0.42
C LEU A 367 -13.68 16.61 -1.11
N ASP A 368 -14.87 16.09 -0.82
CA ASP A 368 -16.13 16.57 -1.41
C ASP A 368 -16.39 18.04 -1.06
N ALA A 369 -16.15 18.42 0.20
CA ALA A 369 -16.28 19.80 0.63
C ALA A 369 -15.28 20.75 -0.05
N GLU A 370 -14.03 20.34 -0.24
CA GLU A 370 -13.02 21.17 -0.92
C GLU A 370 -13.26 21.26 -2.43
N ILE A 371 -13.71 20.17 -3.08
CA ILE A 371 -14.14 20.18 -4.49
C ILE A 371 -15.33 21.14 -4.67
N ALA A 372 -16.33 21.09 -3.79
CA ALA A 372 -17.50 21.97 -3.85
C ALA A 372 -17.16 23.45 -3.65
N LYS A 373 -16.14 23.77 -2.83
CA LYS A 373 -15.66 25.15 -2.62
C LYS A 373 -14.79 25.66 -3.77
N SER A 374 -14.18 24.76 -4.53
CA SER A 374 -13.16 25.09 -5.51
C SER A 374 -13.72 25.87 -6.71
N LYS A 375 -13.12 27.04 -6.95
CA LYS A 375 -13.40 27.90 -8.11
C LYS A 375 -12.39 27.71 -9.25
N ALA A 376 -11.40 26.83 -9.07
CA ALA A 376 -10.39 26.59 -10.08
C ALA A 376 -11.02 26.06 -11.37
N ARG A 377 -10.45 26.50 -12.50
CA ARG A 377 -10.88 26.10 -13.84
C ARG A 377 -10.78 24.60 -14.02
N TRP A 378 -9.68 24.02 -13.53
CA TRP A 378 -9.43 22.58 -13.59
C TRP A 378 -9.25 22.00 -12.18
N LYS A 379 -9.72 20.77 -11.99
CA LYS A 379 -9.58 20.03 -10.74
C LYS A 379 -8.87 18.71 -11.01
N VAL A 380 -7.73 18.51 -10.34
CA VAL A 380 -6.91 17.31 -10.47
C VAL A 380 -6.84 16.63 -9.11
N VAL A 381 -7.28 15.38 -9.04
CA VAL A 381 -7.14 14.54 -7.84
C VAL A 381 -6.03 13.52 -8.10
N TYR A 382 -5.17 13.30 -7.12
CA TYR A 382 -4.18 12.22 -7.21
C TYR A 382 -3.92 11.55 -5.87
N GLY A 383 -3.62 10.26 -5.94
CA GLY A 383 -3.36 9.37 -4.81
C GLY A 383 -2.66 8.10 -5.31
N HIS A 384 -2.57 7.06 -4.50
CA HIS A 384 -1.77 5.90 -4.87
C HIS A 384 -2.54 4.79 -5.58
N TYR A 385 -3.62 4.29 -4.98
CA TYR A 385 -4.40 3.20 -5.55
C TYR A 385 -5.25 3.64 -6.75
N GLN A 386 -5.33 2.74 -7.73
CA GLN A 386 -6.13 2.90 -8.92
C GLN A 386 -7.62 2.70 -8.66
N VAL A 387 -8.47 3.46 -9.34
CA VAL A 387 -9.91 3.14 -9.47
C VAL A 387 -10.11 2.03 -10.52
N TYR A 388 -9.41 2.16 -11.64
CA TYR A 388 -9.49 1.31 -12.83
C TYR A 388 -8.08 0.87 -13.22
N SER A 389 -7.89 -0.37 -13.68
CA SER A 389 -6.60 -0.81 -14.24
C SER A 389 -6.67 -2.09 -15.06
N ALA A 390 -5.87 -2.10 -16.14
CA ALA A 390 -5.61 -3.28 -16.97
C ALA A 390 -4.67 -4.31 -16.33
N SER A 391 -4.04 -3.98 -15.20
CA SER A 391 -3.15 -4.87 -14.46
C SER A 391 -3.89 -5.62 -13.37
N ARG A 392 -4.35 -4.94 -12.32
CA ARG A 392 -4.98 -5.59 -11.15
C ARG A 392 -6.50 -5.67 -11.22
N GLY A 393 -7.11 -5.00 -12.20
CA GLY A 393 -8.56 -4.85 -12.29
C GLY A 393 -9.05 -3.62 -11.52
N ASP A 394 -10.37 -3.51 -11.48
CA ASP A 394 -11.12 -2.40 -10.91
C ASP A 394 -11.14 -2.48 -9.38
N GLU A 395 -10.83 -1.38 -8.69
CA GLU A 395 -10.91 -1.31 -7.24
C GLU A 395 -12.33 -0.91 -6.83
N GLN A 396 -13.19 -1.90 -6.64
CA GLN A 396 -14.62 -1.70 -6.39
C GLN A 396 -14.88 -0.79 -5.18
N ASN A 397 -14.02 -0.86 -4.14
CA ASN A 397 -14.18 0.00 -2.98
C ASN A 397 -14.06 1.48 -3.36
N LEU A 398 -13.04 1.85 -4.14
CA LEU A 398 -12.86 3.23 -4.62
C LEU A 398 -13.92 3.61 -5.66
N ILE A 399 -14.38 2.67 -6.50
CA ILE A 399 -15.49 2.93 -7.43
C ILE A 399 -16.76 3.32 -6.67
N ASP A 400 -17.15 2.54 -5.66
CA ASP A 400 -18.40 2.79 -4.94
C ASP A 400 -18.34 4.09 -4.12
N ARG A 401 -17.15 4.47 -3.68
CA ARG A 401 -16.93 5.47 -2.64
C ARG A 401 -16.36 6.78 -3.13
N LEU A 402 -15.30 6.73 -3.93
CA LEU A 402 -14.57 7.90 -4.40
C LEU A 402 -15.19 8.47 -5.67
N MET A 403 -15.64 7.61 -6.61
CA MET A 403 -16.24 8.10 -7.87
C MET A 403 -17.43 9.03 -7.70
N PRO A 404 -18.37 8.83 -6.75
CA PRO A 404 -19.44 9.81 -6.52
C PRO A 404 -18.93 11.23 -6.24
N VAL A 405 -17.79 11.36 -5.55
CA VAL A 405 -17.15 12.64 -5.25
C VAL A 405 -16.36 13.17 -6.44
N LEU A 406 -15.61 12.31 -7.15
CA LEU A 406 -14.86 12.74 -8.34
C LEU A 406 -15.78 13.30 -9.44
N ARG A 407 -16.97 12.71 -9.59
CA ARG A 407 -17.99 13.17 -10.54
C ARG A 407 -18.49 14.60 -10.27
N ASN A 408 -18.20 15.18 -9.10
CA ASN A 408 -18.51 16.58 -8.77
C ASN A 408 -17.54 17.59 -9.42
N GLY A 409 -17.15 17.34 -10.67
CA GLY A 409 -16.38 18.27 -11.50
C GLY A 409 -14.86 18.10 -11.46
N VAL A 410 -14.35 16.93 -11.04
CA VAL A 410 -12.93 16.58 -11.23
C VAL A 410 -12.67 16.24 -12.70
N ASN A 411 -11.59 16.77 -13.27
CA ASN A 411 -11.23 16.52 -14.67
C ASN A 411 -10.25 15.35 -14.82
N LEU A 412 -9.34 15.19 -13.86
CA LEU A 412 -8.26 14.21 -13.94
C LEU A 412 -8.08 13.51 -12.59
N PHE A 413 -8.03 12.18 -12.62
CA PHE A 413 -7.55 11.32 -11.55
C PHE A 413 -6.25 10.64 -11.98
N LEU A 414 -5.18 10.85 -11.21
CA LEU A 414 -3.87 10.23 -11.44
C LEU A 414 -3.49 9.32 -10.27
N CYS A 415 -3.01 8.12 -10.56
CA CYS A 415 -2.57 7.18 -9.55
C CYS A 415 -1.28 6.44 -9.92
N GLY A 416 -0.76 5.65 -8.97
CA GLY A 416 0.40 4.76 -9.13
C GLY A 416 -0.03 3.31 -8.91
N HIS A 417 0.73 2.60 -8.05
CA HIS A 417 0.53 1.23 -7.58
C HIS A 417 0.75 0.16 -8.64
N ASP A 418 0.18 0.35 -9.83
CA ASP A 418 0.44 -0.51 -10.97
C ASP A 418 1.67 -0.05 -11.71
N HIS A 419 2.71 -0.90 -11.69
CA HIS A 419 4.03 -0.55 -12.19
C HIS A 419 4.13 -0.56 -13.73
N ASN A 420 3.36 0.32 -14.37
CA ASN A 420 3.30 0.56 -15.80
C ASN A 420 2.64 1.93 -16.05
N LEU A 421 2.43 2.27 -17.32
CA LEU A 421 1.80 3.52 -17.74
C LEU A 421 0.47 3.19 -18.41
N GLN A 422 -0.61 3.86 -18.00
CA GLN A 422 -1.94 3.65 -18.59
C GLN A 422 -2.69 4.97 -18.77
N GLU A 423 -3.52 5.00 -19.80
CA GLU A 423 -4.66 5.89 -19.94
C GLU A 423 -5.91 5.02 -20.05
N LEU A 424 -6.94 5.39 -19.30
CA LEU A 424 -8.20 4.66 -19.24
C LEU A 424 -9.35 5.55 -19.66
N GLN A 425 -10.42 4.93 -20.14
CA GLN A 425 -11.66 5.57 -20.54
C GLN A 425 -12.19 6.47 -19.42
N SER A 426 -12.64 7.65 -19.81
CA SER A 426 -13.24 8.60 -18.89
C SER A 426 -14.54 8.04 -18.29
N ASP A 427 -14.81 8.42 -17.04
CA ASP A 427 -16.02 8.01 -16.32
C ASP A 427 -16.60 9.21 -15.57
N GLY A 428 -17.83 9.60 -15.92
CA GLY A 428 -18.52 10.72 -15.30
C GLY A 428 -17.78 12.06 -15.41
N GLY A 429 -17.10 12.30 -16.53
CA GLY A 429 -16.32 13.52 -16.79
C GLY A 429 -14.86 13.48 -16.29
N VAL A 430 -14.46 12.41 -15.61
CA VAL A 430 -13.10 12.26 -15.06
C VAL A 430 -12.25 11.44 -16.02
N SER A 431 -11.05 11.90 -16.36
CA SER A 431 -10.02 11.14 -17.08
C SER A 431 -9.10 10.41 -16.12
N PHE A 432 -8.65 9.21 -16.48
CA PHE A 432 -7.90 8.32 -15.58
C PHE A 432 -6.54 7.95 -16.16
N PHE A 433 -5.49 8.10 -15.37
CA PHE A 433 -4.13 7.74 -15.73
C PHE A 433 -3.42 6.99 -14.61
N VAL A 434 -2.62 6.00 -14.99
CA VAL A 434 -1.68 5.30 -14.10
C VAL A 434 -0.27 5.73 -14.48
N SER A 435 0.49 6.25 -13.51
CA SER A 435 1.88 6.71 -13.63
C SER A 435 2.80 6.01 -12.62
N GLY A 436 2.70 4.69 -12.50
CA GLY A 436 3.42 3.90 -11.50
C GLY A 436 4.75 3.30 -11.96
N ALA A 437 5.33 3.80 -13.06
CA ALA A 437 6.47 3.15 -13.70
C ALA A 437 7.81 3.85 -13.42
N ALA A 438 7.99 4.52 -12.29
CA ALA A 438 9.14 5.42 -12.12
C ALA A 438 10.43 4.77 -11.59
N GLY A 439 10.37 3.53 -11.10
CA GLY A 439 11.58 2.80 -10.72
C GLY A 439 11.36 1.38 -10.21
N ALA A 440 10.21 1.08 -9.60
CA ALA A 440 9.87 -0.26 -9.17
C ALA A 440 9.75 -1.24 -10.35
N SER A 441 9.77 -2.55 -10.05
CA SER A 441 9.76 -3.60 -11.08
C SER A 441 8.43 -3.61 -11.82
N LEU A 442 8.47 -3.52 -13.16
CA LEU A 442 7.28 -3.35 -13.99
C LEU A 442 6.33 -4.55 -13.93
N TYR A 443 5.03 -4.26 -13.91
CA TYR A 443 3.96 -5.27 -13.90
C TYR A 443 3.44 -5.58 -15.30
N ASP A 444 2.89 -6.78 -15.46
CA ASP A 444 2.14 -7.19 -16.64
C ASP A 444 0.69 -6.68 -16.60
N PHE A 445 0.07 -6.60 -17.77
CA PHE A 445 -1.36 -6.34 -17.93
C PHE A 445 -2.11 -7.67 -17.87
N THR A 446 -2.64 -8.02 -16.70
CA THR A 446 -3.24 -9.34 -16.49
C THR A 446 -4.73 -9.40 -16.87
N GLN A 447 -5.39 -8.24 -16.99
CA GLN A 447 -6.79 -8.14 -17.41
C GLN A 447 -6.89 -8.27 -18.94
N LYS A 448 -7.27 -9.46 -19.42
CA LYS A 448 -7.45 -9.73 -20.86
C LYS A 448 -8.65 -8.95 -21.40
N ASN A 449 -8.47 -8.28 -22.54
CA ASN A 449 -9.51 -7.49 -23.22
C ASN A 449 -10.15 -6.43 -22.31
N TYR A 450 -9.37 -5.83 -21.42
CA TYR A 450 -9.87 -4.79 -20.51
C TYR A 450 -10.39 -3.59 -21.31
N THR A 451 -11.71 -3.42 -21.32
CA THR A 451 -12.40 -2.53 -22.27
C THR A 451 -12.17 -1.06 -21.98
N ARG A 452 -11.72 -0.71 -20.77
CA ARG A 452 -11.43 0.67 -20.37
C ARG A 452 -10.06 1.14 -20.84
N THR A 453 -9.15 0.29 -21.33
CA THR A 453 -7.83 0.76 -21.79
C THR A 453 -7.94 1.61 -23.06
N THR A 454 -7.42 2.83 -23.03
CA THR A 454 -7.20 3.66 -24.24
C THR A 454 -5.72 3.75 -24.62
N PHE A 455 -4.82 3.59 -23.64
CA PHE A 455 -3.38 3.41 -23.86
C PHE A 455 -2.78 2.60 -22.70
N GLN A 456 -1.78 1.75 -23.00
CA GLN A 456 -0.99 1.07 -21.98
C GLN A 456 0.45 0.83 -22.47
N ALA A 457 1.43 0.96 -21.57
CA ALA A 457 2.82 0.66 -21.88
C ALA A 457 3.55 0.06 -20.66
N LYS A 458 4.17 -1.12 -20.87
CA LYS A 458 5.05 -1.77 -19.89
C LYS A 458 6.49 -1.28 -20.10
N GLN A 459 6.74 -0.04 -19.69
CA GLN A 459 8.09 0.53 -19.64
C GLN A 459 8.16 1.61 -18.57
N ASN A 460 9.37 1.92 -18.11
CA ASN A 460 9.58 3.07 -17.23
C ASN A 460 9.27 4.38 -17.96
N GLY A 461 8.71 5.33 -17.23
CA GLY A 461 8.25 6.60 -17.78
C GLY A 461 7.59 7.46 -16.72
N PHE A 462 7.11 8.63 -17.14
CA PHE A 462 6.42 9.60 -16.29
C PHE A 462 5.35 10.35 -17.08
N ASN A 463 4.48 11.05 -16.38
CA ASN A 463 3.46 11.89 -16.98
C ASN A 463 3.85 13.37 -16.88
N VAL A 464 3.42 14.16 -17.85
CA VAL A 464 3.52 15.62 -17.86
C VAL A 464 2.12 16.20 -17.98
N ILE A 465 1.76 17.11 -17.08
CA ILE A 465 0.50 17.85 -17.11
C ILE A 465 0.79 19.28 -17.53
N ASP A 466 0.26 19.70 -18.67
CA ASP A 466 0.27 21.09 -19.12
C ASP A 466 -1.12 21.69 -18.90
N ALA A 467 -1.22 22.83 -18.24
CA ALA A 467 -2.51 23.49 -18.01
C ALA A 467 -2.44 25.02 -18.13
N ASP A 468 -3.41 25.60 -18.82
CA ASP A 468 -3.70 27.03 -18.86
C ASP A 468 -5.22 27.26 -18.72
N GLN A 469 -5.71 28.50 -18.84
CA GLN A 469 -7.14 28.80 -18.67
C GLN A 469 -8.04 28.09 -19.70
N ASN A 470 -7.48 27.64 -20.83
CA ASN A 470 -8.21 27.11 -21.98
C ASN A 470 -8.04 25.61 -22.16
N SER A 471 -6.92 25.05 -21.70
CA SER A 471 -6.55 23.65 -21.93
C SER A 471 -5.97 22.98 -20.67
N LEU A 472 -6.27 21.70 -20.53
CA LEU A 472 -5.60 20.77 -19.62
C LEU A 472 -5.17 19.58 -20.47
N LYS A 473 -3.88 19.24 -20.49
CA LYS A 473 -3.34 18.17 -21.33
C LYS A 473 -2.42 17.28 -20.53
N VAL A 474 -2.54 15.97 -20.73
CA VAL A 474 -1.66 14.97 -20.13
C VAL A 474 -0.85 14.28 -21.22
N SER A 475 0.46 14.21 -21.03
CA SER A 475 1.37 13.46 -21.91
C SER A 475 2.07 12.37 -21.13
N VAL A 476 2.15 11.17 -21.71
CA VAL A 476 2.92 10.04 -21.19
C VAL A 476 4.29 10.03 -21.87
N ILE A 477 5.35 10.13 -21.10
CA ILE A 477 6.74 10.21 -21.55
C ILE A 477 7.46 8.91 -21.22
N GLY A 478 8.12 8.32 -22.20
CA GLY A 478 8.90 7.10 -22.04
C GLY A 478 10.26 7.33 -21.39
N MET A 479 10.93 6.22 -21.08
CA MET A 479 12.25 6.17 -20.45
C MET A 479 13.33 7.02 -21.15
N ASP A 480 13.22 7.18 -22.47
CA ASP A 480 14.14 7.92 -23.33
C ASP A 480 13.73 9.38 -23.56
N GLY A 481 12.62 9.83 -22.96
CA GLY A 481 12.08 11.19 -23.12
C GLY A 481 11.12 11.34 -24.29
N THR A 482 10.81 10.27 -25.04
CA THR A 482 9.84 10.32 -26.13
C THR A 482 8.40 10.42 -25.62
N ILE A 483 7.57 11.19 -26.32
CA ILE A 483 6.12 11.25 -26.04
C ILE A 483 5.48 9.99 -26.61
N LEU A 484 4.93 9.15 -25.74
CA LEU A 484 4.23 7.92 -26.13
C LEU A 484 2.75 8.18 -26.42
N LYS A 485 2.16 9.12 -25.69
CA LYS A 485 0.75 9.49 -25.76
C LYS A 485 0.59 10.92 -25.28
N SER A 486 -0.34 11.67 -25.88
CA SER A 486 -0.74 13.00 -25.44
C SER A 486 -2.24 13.16 -25.68
N VAL A 487 -2.96 13.68 -24.69
CA VAL A 487 -4.43 13.80 -24.71
C VAL A 487 -4.85 15.08 -24.02
N ASP A 488 -5.76 15.82 -24.67
CA ASP A 488 -6.47 16.94 -24.07
C ASP A 488 -7.60 16.42 -23.19
N ILE A 489 -7.66 16.94 -21.96
CA ILE A 489 -8.67 16.64 -20.94
C ILE A 489 -9.78 17.68 -21.05
N HIS A 490 -11.03 17.24 -20.91
CA HIS A 490 -12.23 18.08 -21.09
C HIS A 490 -12.97 18.35 -19.78
#